data_AF-A0A1G2FU08-F1
#
_entry.id   AF-A0A1G2FU08-F1
#
_cell.length_a   1.000
_cell.length_b   1.000
_cell.length_c   1.000
_cell.angle_alpha   90.00
_cell.angle_beta   90.00
_cell.angle_gamma   90.00
#
_symmetry.space_group_name_H-M   'P 1'
#
loop_
_entity.id
_entity.type
_entity.pdbx_description
1 polymer ?
#
loop_
_entity_poly.entity_id
_entity_poly.type
_entity_poly.pdbx_seq_one_letter_code
_entity_poly.pdbx_strand_id
1 'polypeptide(L)'
;MPQESQLADKIIRDQELIIGPVAWEQAQKVTGLRINIQSHEVDIEGDARDVLERLVAQYEKLFGKASREVCRDAVRPLLSQVPESDVPAVLR
;
A
#
# COMPACT_ATOMS: atom_id res chain seq x y z
N MET A 1 5.40 -3.65 13.72
CA MET A 1 5.38 -3.56 12.25
C MET A 1 6.38 -2.49 11.81
N PRO A 2 7.28 -2.79 10.86
CA PRO A 2 8.17 -1.79 10.23
C PRO A 2 7.39 -0.59 9.66
N GLN A 3 7.99 0.60 9.60
CA GLN A 3 7.28 1.82 9.15
C GLN A 3 6.76 1.70 7.71
N GLU A 4 7.48 0.97 6.87
CA GLU A 4 7.13 0.74 5.46
C GLU A 4 5.91 -0.17 5.32
N SER A 5 5.87 -1.23 6.13
CA SER A 5 4.70 -2.09 6.25
C SER A 5 3.47 -1.31 6.76
N GLN A 6 3.67 -0.27 7.60
CA GLN A 6 2.57 0.61 8.00
C GLN A 6 2.04 1.46 6.84
N LEU A 7 2.90 1.85 5.88
CA LEU A 7 2.42 2.51 4.65
C LEU A 7 1.55 1.57 3.83
N ALA A 8 1.98 0.32 3.64
CA ALA A 8 1.21 -0.68 2.91
C ALA A 8 -0.14 -0.96 3.58
N ASP A 9 -0.16 -1.21 4.89
CA ASP A 9 -1.39 -1.40 5.66
C ASP A 9 -2.35 -0.20 5.52
N LYS A 10 -1.82 1.02 5.66
CA LYS A 10 -2.59 2.25 5.55
C LYS A 10 -3.19 2.43 4.15
N ILE A 11 -2.43 2.15 3.09
CA ILE A 11 -2.94 2.15 1.72
C ILE A 11 -4.08 1.15 1.57
N ILE A 12 -3.91 -0.09 2.01
CA ILE A 12 -4.91 -1.15 1.83
C ILE A 12 -6.22 -0.78 2.52
N ARG A 13 -6.16 -0.24 3.75
CA ARG A 13 -7.34 0.19 4.51
C ARG A 13 -8.05 1.37 3.87
N ASP A 14 -7.32 2.38 3.41
CA ASP A 14 -7.97 3.54 2.79
C ASP A 14 -8.57 3.15 1.42
N GLN A 15 -7.97 2.20 0.70
CA GLN A 15 -8.60 1.61 -0.49
C GLN A 15 -9.85 0.79 -0.12
N GLU A 16 -9.83 0.01 0.96
CA GLU A 16 -10.98 -0.74 1.45
C GLU A 16 -12.19 0.17 1.72
N LEU A 17 -11.98 1.38 2.25
CA LEU A 17 -13.05 2.36 2.45
C LEU A 17 -13.73 2.79 1.14
N ILE A 18 -13.05 2.67 -0.01
CA ILE A 18 -13.54 3.09 -1.32
C ILE A 18 -14.10 1.91 -2.13
N ILE A 19 -13.36 0.81 -2.22
CA ILE A 19 -13.71 -0.34 -3.07
C ILE A 19 -14.22 -1.56 -2.28
N GLY A 20 -14.25 -1.49 -0.95
CA GLY A 20 -14.67 -2.58 -0.09
C GLY A 20 -13.60 -3.66 0.11
N PRO A 21 -14.00 -4.84 0.64
CA PRO A 21 -13.07 -5.88 1.09
C PRO A 21 -12.17 -6.46 -0.02
N VAL A 22 -12.54 -6.25 -1.29
CA VAL A 22 -11.71 -6.60 -2.44
C VAL A 22 -10.34 -5.91 -2.40
N ALA A 23 -10.19 -4.80 -1.66
CA ALA A 23 -8.89 -4.16 -1.47
C ALA A 23 -7.84 -5.12 -0.90
N TRP A 24 -8.22 -5.95 0.07
CA TRP A 24 -7.33 -6.96 0.67
C TRP A 24 -6.99 -8.08 -0.30
N GLU A 25 -7.98 -8.56 -1.07
CA GLU A 25 -7.76 -9.58 -2.11
C GLU A 25 -6.80 -9.10 -3.20
N GLN A 26 -6.83 -7.80 -3.53
CA GLN A 26 -5.94 -7.20 -4.51
C GLN A 26 -4.53 -7.03 -3.97
N ALA A 27 -4.40 -6.63 -2.70
CA ALA A 27 -3.12 -6.53 -2.03
C ALA A 27 -2.40 -7.88 -1.93
N GLN A 28 -3.13 -8.98 -1.71
CA GLN A 28 -2.55 -10.33 -1.69
C GLN A 28 -1.92 -10.78 -3.03
N LYS A 29 -2.25 -10.11 -4.14
CA LYS A 29 -1.68 -10.40 -5.46
C LYS A 29 -0.33 -9.70 -5.69
N VAL A 30 0.07 -8.83 -4.77
CA VAL A 30 1.31 -8.05 -4.90
C VAL A 30 2.48 -8.88 -4.39
N THR A 31 3.41 -9.19 -5.29
CA THR A 31 4.67 -9.85 -4.93
C THR A 31 5.46 -8.99 -3.93
N GLY A 32 5.87 -9.61 -2.82
CA GLY A 32 6.57 -8.96 -1.73
C GLY A 32 5.67 -8.41 -0.63
N LEU A 33 4.34 -8.62 -0.69
CA LEU A 33 3.45 -8.45 0.47
C LEU A 33 3.06 -9.79 1.06
N ARG A 34 3.33 -9.97 2.35
CA ARG A 34 2.72 -11.01 3.18
C ARG A 34 1.55 -10.39 3.94
N ILE A 35 0.36 -10.93 3.76
CA ILE A 35 -0.87 -10.45 4.40
C ILE A 35 -1.54 -11.59 5.15
N ASN A 36 -1.81 -11.36 6.42
CA ASN A 36 -2.69 -12.19 7.22
C ASN A 36 -4.06 -11.51 7.32
N ILE A 37 -5.04 -12.00 6.55
CA ILE A 37 -6.41 -11.45 6.54
C ILE A 37 -7.12 -11.66 7.88
N GLN A 38 -6.75 -12.67 8.68
CA GLN A 38 -7.44 -12.90 9.96
C GLN A 38 -7.01 -11.88 11.02
N SER A 39 -5.73 -11.48 11.02
CA SER A 39 -5.18 -10.49 11.96
C SER A 39 -5.07 -9.08 11.37
N HIS A 40 -5.38 -8.89 10.08
CA HIS A 40 -5.07 -7.67 9.31
C HIS A 40 -3.61 -7.23 9.47
N GLU A 41 -2.69 -8.19 9.50
CA GLU A 41 -1.25 -7.92 9.54
C GLU A 41 -0.71 -7.88 8.12
N VAL A 42 0.09 -6.85 7.84
CA VAL A 42 0.73 -6.61 6.55
C VAL A 42 2.22 -6.49 6.80
N ASP A 43 3.01 -7.27 6.07
CA ASP A 43 4.46 -7.20 6.10
C ASP A 43 5.02 -7.13 4.68
N ILE A 44 6.01 -6.27 4.51
CA ILE A 44 6.80 -6.17 3.28
C ILE A 44 7.98 -7.13 3.36
N GLU A 45 8.19 -7.89 2.28
CA GLU A 45 9.35 -8.74 2.07
C GLU A 45 10.16 -8.22 0.86
N GLY A 46 11.44 -7.93 1.08
CA GLY A 46 12.35 -7.45 0.03
C GLY A 46 12.47 -5.93 -0.03
N ASP A 47 12.66 -5.39 -1.24
CA ASP A 47 12.76 -3.95 -1.46
C ASP A 47 11.39 -3.29 -1.36
N ALA A 48 11.24 -2.43 -0.38
CA ALA A 48 9.95 -1.93 0.01
C ALA A 48 9.43 -0.80 -0.88
N ARG A 49 10.33 0.01 -1.46
CA ARG A 49 9.97 0.98 -2.51
C ARG A 49 9.29 0.28 -3.68
N ASP A 50 9.91 -0.78 -4.18
CA ASP A 50 9.40 -1.61 -5.26
C ASP A 50 8.06 -2.25 -4.92
N VAL A 51 7.91 -2.77 -3.70
CA VAL A 51 6.66 -3.40 -3.24
C VAL A 51 5.53 -2.39 -3.14
N LEU A 52 5.78 -1.21 -2.57
CA LEU A 52 4.80 -0.12 -2.48
C LEU A 52 4.39 0.37 -3.88
N GLU A 53 5.33 0.48 -4.81
CA GLU A 53 5.03 0.85 -6.20
C GLU A 53 4.11 -0.17 -6.89
N ARG A 54 4.38 -1.47 -6.68
CA ARG A 54 3.51 -2.55 -7.19
C ARG A 54 2.12 -2.53 -6.55
N LEU A 55 2.02 -2.23 -5.25
CA LEU A 55 0.74 -2.11 -4.55
C LEU A 55 -0.12 -0.99 -5.15
N VAL A 56 0.46 0.20 -5.34
CA VAL A 56 -0.23 1.33 -5.98
C VAL A 56 -0.65 0.97 -7.41
N ALA A 57 0.25 0.37 -8.19
CA ALA A 57 -0.06 -0.07 -9.55
C ALA A 57 -1.17 -1.13 -9.61
N GLN A 58 -1.28 -2.00 -8.59
CA GLN A 58 -2.33 -3.00 -8.51
C GLN A 58 -3.72 -2.36 -8.33
N TYR A 59 -3.83 -1.33 -7.49
CA TYR A 59 -5.07 -0.57 -7.35
C TYR A 59 -5.37 0.34 -8.54
N GLU A 60 -4.34 0.90 -9.19
CA GLU A 60 -4.52 1.70 -10.41
C GLU A 60 -5.26 0.93 -11.51
N LYS A 61 -5.01 -0.37 -11.66
CA LYS A 61 -5.69 -1.21 -12.66
C LYS A 61 -7.22 -1.28 -12.48
N LEU A 62 -7.75 -0.99 -11.30
CA LEU A 62 -9.16 -1.13 -10.98
C LEU A 62 -9.97 0.12 -11.34
N PHE A 63 -9.47 1.30 -11.01
CA PHE A 63 -10.19 2.56 -11.20
C PHE A 63 -9.29 3.76 -11.54
N GLY A 64 -8.12 3.49 -12.12
CA GLY A 64 -7.24 4.48 -12.73
C GLY A 64 -6.66 5.46 -11.74
N LYS A 65 -6.50 6.72 -12.17
CA LYS A 65 -5.76 7.74 -11.41
C LYS A 65 -6.34 8.02 -10.02
N ALA A 66 -7.64 7.85 -9.85
CA ALA A 66 -8.30 8.11 -8.57
C ALA A 66 -7.77 7.20 -7.45
N SER A 67 -7.45 5.94 -7.75
CA SER A 67 -6.89 5.04 -6.72
C SER A 67 -5.50 5.49 -6.28
N ARG A 68 -4.69 6.04 -7.19
CA ARG A 68 -3.37 6.57 -6.84
C ARG A 68 -3.44 7.76 -5.91
N GLU A 69 -4.39 8.67 -6.13
CA GLU A 69 -4.57 9.81 -5.22
C GLU A 69 -5.01 9.35 -3.83
N VAL A 70 -5.90 8.34 -3.75
CA VAL A 70 -6.24 7.70 -2.47
C VAL A 70 -5.00 7.10 -1.80
N CYS A 71 -4.13 6.42 -2.54
CA CYS A 71 -2.87 5.91 -1.99
C CYS A 71 -1.96 7.02 -1.45
N ARG A 72 -1.83 8.15 -2.16
CA ARG A 72 -1.02 9.30 -1.72
C ARG A 72 -1.58 9.93 -0.45
N ASP A 73 -2.88 10.18 -0.43
CA ASP A 73 -3.54 10.78 0.73
C ASP A 73 -3.44 9.87 1.97
N ALA A 74 -3.53 8.55 1.77
CA ALA A 74 -3.41 7.57 2.83
C ALA A 74 -2.06 7.64 3.56
N VAL A 75 -0.96 7.75 2.81
CA VAL A 75 0.41 7.70 3.37
C VAL A 75 0.92 9.04 3.86
N ARG A 76 0.34 10.16 3.42
CA ARG A 76 0.80 11.52 3.72
C ARG A 76 1.13 11.79 5.20
N PRO A 77 0.35 11.31 6.19
CA PRO A 77 0.66 11.52 7.61
C PRO A 77 1.86 10.73 8.13
N LEU A 78 2.30 9.72 7.37
CA LEU A 78 3.32 8.75 7.77
C LEU A 78 4.64 8.93 7.02
N LEU A 79 4.66 9.66 5.90
CA LEU A 79 5.84 9.81 5.04
C LEU A 79 7.08 10.34 5.78
N SER A 80 6.93 11.21 6.77
CA SER A 80 8.06 11.75 7.54
C SER A 80 8.75 10.72 8.44
N GLN A 81 8.14 9.55 8.63
CA GLN A 81 8.61 8.47 9.50
C GLN A 81 9.31 7.35 8.72
N VAL A 82 9.36 7.45 7.39
CA VAL A 82 9.93 6.44 6.49
C VAL A 82 11.11 7.06 5.74
N PRO A 83 12.24 6.34 5.56
CA PRO A 83 13.35 6.83 4.75
C PRO A 83 12.91 7.19 3.33
N GLU A 84 13.48 8.24 2.74
CA GLU A 84 13.08 8.67 1.39
C GLU A 84 13.44 7.61 0.31
N SER A 85 14.48 6.81 0.55
CA SER A 85 14.90 5.70 -0.34
C SER A 85 13.80 4.66 -0.55
N ASP A 86 12.93 4.55 0.46
CA ASP A 86 11.96 3.50 0.65
C ASP A 86 10.57 3.93 0.13
N VAL A 87 10.40 5.23 -0.13
CA VAL A 87 9.15 5.80 -0.64
C VAL A 87 9.20 5.94 -2.17
N PRO A 88 8.35 5.20 -2.92
CA PRO A 88 8.28 5.34 -4.37
C PRO A 88 7.76 6.72 -4.78
N ALA A 89 8.22 7.22 -5.92
CA ALA A 89 7.86 8.56 -6.40
C ALA A 89 6.35 8.73 -6.63
N VAL A 90 5.61 7.64 -6.89
CA VAL A 90 4.16 7.68 -7.05
C VAL A 90 3.41 8.05 -5.77
N LEU A 91 4.04 7.89 -4.59
CA LEU A 91 3.47 8.19 -3.28
C LEU A 91 3.92 9.56 -2.71
N ARG A 92 4.79 10.27 -3.44
CA ARG A 92 5.20 11.65 -3.12
C ARG A 92 4.26 12.64 -3.81
#